data_AF-A0A0L8GBW9-F1
#
_entry.id   AF-A0A0L8GBW9-F1
#
_cell.length_a   1.000
_cell.length_b   1.000
_cell.length_c   1.000
_cell.angle_alpha   90.00
_cell.angle_beta   90.00
_cell.angle_gamma   90.00
#
_symmetry.space_group_name_H-M   'P 1'
#
loop_
_entity.id
_entity.type
_entity.pdbx_description
1 polymer ?
#
loop_
_entity_poly.entity_id
_entity_poly.type
_entity_poly.pdbx_seq_one_letter_code
_entity_poly.pdbx_strand_id
1 'polypeptide(L)' 'MRKVMAKPVIIGALGAVSKGFEKHIKNIGVAVRLEMIQKTALLGTSRILRRVSSL' A
#
# COMPACT_ATOMS: atom_id res chain seq x y z
N MET A 1 -15.64 -8.74 13.85
CA MET A 1 -15.46 -8.25 12.46
C MET A 1 -14.49 -7.07 12.44
N ARG A 2 -13.19 -7.28 12.16
CA ARG A 2 -12.18 -6.20 11.93
C ARG A 2 -11.79 -6.05 10.45
N LYS A 3 -12.59 -6.63 9.54
CA LYS A 3 -12.19 -6.89 8.14
C LYS A 3 -12.33 -5.68 7.19
N VAL A 4 -12.84 -4.55 7.67
CA VAL A 4 -13.33 -3.45 6.82
C VAL A 4 -12.46 -2.18 6.89
N MET A 5 -11.68 -1.98 7.96
CA MET A 5 -10.90 -0.75 8.17
C MET A 5 -9.52 -0.74 7.49
N ALA A 6 -8.91 -1.90 7.24
CA ALA A 6 -7.54 -1.94 6.72
C ALA A 6 -7.42 -1.39 5.30
N LYS A 7 -8.38 -1.65 4.40
CA LYS A 7 -8.32 -1.20 3.02
C LYS A 7 -8.32 0.34 2.89
N PRO A 8 -9.29 1.09 3.48
CA PRO A 8 -9.27 2.54 3.38
C PRO A 8 -8.05 3.16 4.07
N VAL A 9 -7.56 2.58 5.17
CA VAL A 9 -6.33 3.04 5.84
C VAL A 9 -5.10 2.88 4.95
N ILE A 10 -4.93 1.72 4.32
CA ILE A 10 -3.79 1.47 3.41
C ILE A 10 -3.87 2.37 2.18
N ILE A 11 -5.06 2.55 1.59
CA ILE A 11 -5.24 3.43 0.43
C ILE A 11 -4.94 4.89 0.80
N GLY A 12 -5.46 5.37 1.94
CA GLY A 12 -5.24 6.73 2.43
C GLY A 12 -3.79 7.01 2.79
N ALA A 13 -3.16 6.13 3.59
CA ALA A 13 -1.75 6.26 3.98
C ALA A 13 -0.82 6.21 2.76
N LEU A 14 -1.05 5.25 1.85
CA LEU A 14 -0.22 5.14 0.66
C LEU A 14 -0.46 6.29 -0.33
N GLY A 15 -1.69 6.80 -0.44
CA GLY A 15 -2.01 7.98 -1.25
C GLY A 15 -1.37 9.27 -0.72
N ALA A 16 -1.18 9.38 0.60
CA ALA A 16 -0.45 10.49 1.21
C ALA A 16 1.07 10.36 0.97
N VAL A 17 1.63 9.18 1.20
CA VAL A 17 3.06 8.89 0.98
C VAL A 17 3.43 8.99 -0.51
N SER A 18 2.52 8.58 -1.40
CA SER A 18 2.79 8.53 -2.83
C SER A 18 2.98 9.89 -3.48
N LYS A 19 2.38 10.96 -2.98
CA LYS A 19 2.58 12.31 -3.54
C LYS A 19 4.03 12.76 -3.43
N GLY A 20 4.68 12.50 -2.29
CA GLY A 20 6.11 12.75 -2.12
C GLY A 20 6.97 11.72 -2.85
N PHE A 21 6.52 10.46 -2.85
CA PHE A 21 7.23 9.34 -3.46
C PHE A 21 7.27 9.41 -5.00
N GLU A 22 6.18 9.80 -5.67
CA GLU A 22 6.14 9.95 -7.14
C GLU A 22 7.14 11.00 -7.63
N LYS A 23 7.30 12.12 -6.89
CA LYS A 23 8.31 13.13 -7.18
C LYS A 23 9.72 12.56 -7.07
N HIS A 24 9.97 11.73 -6.05
CA HIS A 24 11.27 11.09 -5.84
C HIS A 24 11.56 10.00 -6.89
N ILE A 25 10.56 9.17 -7.22
CA ILE A 25 10.62 8.11 -8.22
C ILE A 25 10.87 8.66 -9.64
N LYS A 26 10.23 9.79 -9.98
CA LYS A 26 10.52 10.52 -11.22
C LYS A 26 11.98 11.00 -11.28
N ASN A 27 12.52 11.49 -10.17
CA ASN A 27 13.91 11.96 -10.11
C ASN A 27 14.94 10.85 -10.30
N ILE A 28 14.63 9.61 -9.90
CA ILE A 28 15.50 8.44 -10.13
C ILE A 28 15.22 7.74 -11.47
N GLY A 29 14.34 8.30 -12.31
CA GLY A 29 14.06 7.80 -13.66
C GLY A 29 13.24 6.51 -13.72
N VAL A 30 12.61 6.09 -12.63
CA VAL A 30 11.81 4.86 -12.58
C VAL A 30 10.35 5.19 -12.84
N ALA A 31 9.71 4.49 -13.78
CA ALA A 31 8.27 4.62 -14.01
C ALA A 31 7.51 3.61 -13.13
N VAL A 32 7.00 4.04 -11.98
CA VAL A 32 6.13 3.21 -11.12
C VAL A 32 4.74 3.82 -11.04
N ARG A 33 3.71 3.02 -11.31
CA ARG A 33 2.31 3.40 -11.12
C ARG A 33 1.93 3.26 -9.66
N LEU A 34 1.45 4.33 -9.03
CA LEU A 34 0.95 4.32 -7.64
C LEU A 34 -0.06 3.19 -7.37
N GLU A 35 -0.98 2.98 -8.31
CA GLU A 35 -2.00 1.92 -8.21
C GLU A 35 -1.38 0.52 -8.00
N MET A 36 -0.23 0.25 -8.62
CA MET A 36 0.47 -1.02 -8.51
C MET A 36 1.13 -1.18 -7.14
N ILE A 37 1.65 -0.09 -6.58
CA ILE A 37 2.17 -0.05 -5.20
C ILE A 37 1.04 -0.28 -4.21
N GLN A 38 -0.11 0.38 -4.41
CA GLN A 38 -1.30 0.23 -3.57
C GLN A 38 -1.80 -1.22 -3.54
N LYS A 39 -1.96 -1.86 -4.70
CA LYS A 39 -2.37 -3.27 -4.79
C LYS A 39 -1.36 -4.19 -4.11
N THR A 40 -0.07 -3.96 -4.33
CA THR A 40 1.01 -4.77 -3.73
C THR A 40 1.03 -4.64 -2.20
N ALA A 41 0.90 -3.43 -1.67
CA ALA A 41 0.83 -3.17 -0.24
C ALA A 41 -0.42 -3.83 0.38
N LEU A 42 -1.56 -3.77 -0.30
CA LEU A 42 -2.80 -4.44 0.15
C LEU A 42 -2.62 -5.96 0.22
N LEU A 43 -2.04 -6.56 -0.83
CA LEU A 43 -1.76 -8.00 -0.91
C LEU A 43 -0.79 -8.43 0.19
N GLY A 44 0.34 -7.73 0.34
CA GLY A 44 1.33 -7.98 1.38
C GLY A 44 0.71 -7.90 2.78
N THR A 45 -0.05 -6.84 3.06
CA THR A 45 -0.73 -6.65 4.35
C THR A 45 -1.75 -7.75 4.60
N SER A 46 -2.55 -8.13 3.60
CA SER A 46 -3.51 -9.23 3.74
C SER A 46 -2.84 -10.57 4.03
N ARG A 47 -1.68 -10.84 3.43
CA ARG A 47 -0.88 -12.05 3.69
C ARG A 47 -0.30 -12.05 5.10
N ILE A 48 0.21 -10.91 5.57
CA ILE A 48 0.72 -10.76 6.95
C ILE A 48 -0.44 -10.98 7.92
N LEU A 49 -1.54 -10.24 7.78
CA LEU A 49 -2.73 -10.38 8.62
C LEU A 49 -3.23 -11.83 8.65
N ARG A 50 -3.26 -12.53 7.51
CA ARG A 50 -3.64 -13.94 7.47
C ARG A 50 -2.71 -14.83 8.29
N ARG A 51 -1.40 -14.55 8.34
CA ARG A 51 -0.43 -15.30 9.16
C ARG A 51 -0.52 -14.99 10.66
N VAL A 52 -0.67 -13.73 11.03
CA VAL A 52 -0.72 -13.32 12.45
C VAL A 52 -2.09 -13.54 13.09
N SER A 53 -3.17 -13.55 12.31
CA SER A 53 -4.53 -13.89 12.79
C SER A 53 -4.87 -15.38 12.69
N SER A 54 -3.93 -16.22 12.23
CA SER A 54 -4.03 -17.69 12.27
C SER A 54 -3.28 -18.33 13.45
N LEU A 55 -2.83 -17.50 14.39
CA LEU A 55 -2.45 -17.86 15.77
C LEU A 55 -3.64 -17.58 16.68
#